data_AF-A0A914VDR9-F1
#
_entry.id   AF-A0A914VDR9-F1
#
_cell.length_a   1.000
_cell.length_b   1.000
_cell.length_c   1.000
_cell.angle_alpha   90.00
_cell.angle_beta   90.00
_cell.angle_gamma   90.00
#
_symmetry.space_group_name_H-M   'P 1'
#
loop_
_entity.id
_entity.type
_entity.pdbx_description
1 polymer ?
#
loop_
_entity_poly.entity_id
_entity_poly.type
_entity_poly.pdbx_seq_one_letter_code
_entity_poly.pdbx_strand_id
1 'polypeptide(L)'
;MNFNEVATMKNYLTIVESEPKFVANYLNSSGVFLGLTASDTMAVFKNYIITARLAEQAYFVALHGERFNDRFVLLDGSFVIVSQTELTRFYGSGKTSAGQPVLMDPSFLARMSLPSATFHVKELIPGFQQLRLSDQEFAALLNLILWDTEANNNCLDTEI
;
A
#
# COMPACT_ATOMS: atom_id res chain seq x y z
N MET A 1 -0.42 -18.54 -5.57
CA MET A 1 -0.25 -18.15 -4.15
C MET A 1 -1.21 -18.96 -3.29
N ASN A 2 -0.78 -19.39 -2.10
CA ASN A 2 -1.64 -20.13 -1.16
C ASN A 2 -2.17 -19.13 -0.12
N PHE A 3 -3.37 -18.58 -0.33
CA PHE A 3 -3.95 -17.47 0.45
C PHE A 3 -4.58 -17.89 1.80
N ASN A 4 -3.97 -18.83 2.51
CA ASN A 4 -4.65 -19.51 3.63
C ASN A 4 -4.17 -19.06 5.02
N GLU A 5 -3.25 -18.12 5.12
CA GLU A 5 -2.71 -17.69 6.40
C GLU A 5 -3.12 -16.26 6.75
N VAL A 6 -3.63 -16.08 7.97
CA VAL A 6 -3.87 -14.76 8.55
C VAL A 6 -2.51 -14.11 8.79
N ALA A 7 -2.36 -12.90 8.28
CA ALA A 7 -1.13 -12.16 8.38
C ALA A 7 -0.73 -11.87 9.84
N THR A 8 0.57 -11.81 10.08
CA THR A 8 1.13 -11.26 11.32
C THR A 8 1.88 -9.97 11.03
N MET A 9 1.87 -9.04 11.97
CA MET A 9 2.55 -7.75 11.82
C MET A 9 4.07 -7.93 11.69
N LYS A 10 4.65 -9.01 12.25
CA LYS A 10 6.06 -9.37 12.04
C LYS A 10 6.37 -9.64 10.56
N ASN A 11 5.57 -10.46 9.89
CA ASN A 11 5.78 -10.78 8.47
C ASN A 11 5.60 -9.53 7.61
N TYR A 12 4.58 -8.72 7.92
CA TYR A 12 4.34 -7.46 7.22
C TYR A 12 5.55 -6.52 7.30
N LEU A 13 6.11 -6.30 8.49
CA LEU A 13 7.25 -5.39 8.66
C LEU A 13 8.49 -5.82 7.87
N THR A 14 8.80 -7.12 7.84
CA THR A 14 9.93 -7.63 7.04
C THR A 14 9.75 -7.35 5.55
N ILE A 15 8.51 -7.43 5.04
CA ILE A 15 8.22 -7.13 3.65
C ILE A 15 8.33 -5.62 3.41
N VAL A 16 7.73 -4.80 4.28
CA VAL A 16 7.78 -3.33 4.20
C VAL A 16 9.22 -2.80 4.19
N GLU A 17 10.14 -3.42 4.91
CA GLU A 17 11.56 -3.03 4.89
C GLU A 17 12.25 -3.33 3.55
N SER A 18 11.75 -4.28 2.76
CA SER A 18 12.29 -4.62 1.43
C SER A 18 11.70 -3.80 0.29
N GLU A 19 10.54 -3.18 0.51
CA GLU A 19 9.74 -2.40 -0.44
C GLU A 19 10.47 -1.23 -1.11
N PRO A 20 11.28 -0.42 -0.39
CA PRO A 20 11.84 0.79 -1.00
C PRO A 20 12.72 0.50 -2.21
N LYS A 21 13.34 -0.69 -2.25
CA LYS A 21 14.15 -1.12 -3.39
C LYS A 21 13.32 -1.43 -4.62
N PHE A 22 12.15 -2.07 -4.45
CA PHE A 22 11.27 -2.38 -5.57
C PHE A 22 10.72 -1.11 -6.21
N VAL A 23 10.19 -0.21 -5.38
CA VAL A 23 9.63 1.05 -5.86
C VAL A 23 10.72 1.91 -6.47
N ALA A 24 11.91 2.02 -5.86
CA ALA A 24 13.04 2.72 -6.48
C ALA A 24 13.42 2.16 -7.86
N ASN A 25 13.39 0.84 -8.06
CA ASN A 25 13.65 0.23 -9.36
C ASN A 25 12.57 0.57 -10.40
N TYR A 26 11.29 0.51 -10.03
CA TYR A 26 10.18 0.89 -10.91
C TYR A 26 10.29 2.36 -11.33
N LEU A 27 10.54 3.24 -10.36
CA LEU A 27 10.73 4.66 -10.54
C LEU A 27 11.92 4.98 -11.45
N ASN A 28 13.04 4.29 -11.29
CA ASN A 28 14.19 4.43 -12.19
C ASN A 28 13.88 3.99 -13.63
N SER A 29 12.94 3.04 -13.81
CA SER A 29 12.54 2.56 -15.13
C SER A 29 11.47 3.40 -15.84
N SER A 30 10.69 4.19 -15.09
CA SER A 30 9.61 5.02 -15.64
C SER A 30 10.09 6.36 -16.23
N GLY A 31 11.35 6.74 -15.99
CA GLY A 31 11.94 7.98 -16.47
C GLY A 31 11.49 9.25 -15.74
N VAL A 32 10.55 9.15 -14.78
CA VAL A 32 9.98 10.29 -14.05
C VAL A 32 11.01 11.03 -13.19
N PHE A 33 12.06 10.34 -12.74
CA PHE A 33 13.10 10.93 -11.91
C PHE A 33 14.25 11.51 -12.71
N LEU A 34 14.21 11.42 -14.04
CA LEU A 34 15.26 11.97 -14.89
C LEU A 34 15.27 13.49 -14.78
N GLY A 35 16.25 14.03 -14.06
CA GLY A 35 16.43 15.46 -13.86
C GLY A 35 15.95 15.99 -12.51
N LEU A 36 15.32 15.16 -11.67
CA LEU A 36 14.95 15.54 -10.30
C LEU A 36 16.17 15.53 -9.38
N THR A 37 16.17 16.40 -8.36
CA THR A 37 17.18 16.30 -7.29
C THR A 37 16.89 15.09 -6.41
N ALA A 38 17.87 14.68 -5.59
CA ALA A 38 17.66 13.61 -4.62
C ALA A 38 16.56 13.96 -3.59
N SER A 39 16.38 15.25 -3.27
CA SER A 39 15.33 15.73 -2.37
C SER A 39 13.96 15.55 -2.99
N ASP A 40 13.79 15.99 -4.24
CA ASP A 40 12.49 15.93 -4.94
C ASP A 40 12.13 14.48 -5.28
N THR A 41 13.13 13.69 -5.64
CA THR A 41 13.00 12.24 -5.80
C THR A 41 12.43 11.59 -4.54
N MET A 42 12.95 11.97 -3.36
CA MET A 42 12.47 11.46 -2.08
C MET A 42 11.06 11.97 -1.74
N ALA A 43 10.72 13.21 -2.10
CA ALA A 43 9.39 13.78 -1.88
C ALA A 43 8.33 13.07 -2.74
N VAL A 44 8.59 12.89 -4.03
CA VAL A 44 7.73 12.14 -4.96
C VAL A 44 7.59 10.70 -4.49
N PHE A 45 8.68 10.05 -4.11
CA PHE A 45 8.66 8.68 -3.58
C PHE A 45 7.73 8.54 -2.37
N LYS A 46 7.86 9.41 -1.36
CA LYS A 46 7.06 9.35 -0.12
C LYS A 46 5.56 9.52 -0.38
N ASN A 47 5.20 10.41 -1.30
CA ASN A 47 3.80 10.69 -1.62
C ASN A 47 3.20 9.61 -2.52
N TYR A 48 4.01 9.00 -3.38
CA TYR A 48 3.56 7.97 -4.32
C TYR A 48 3.42 6.59 -3.68
N ILE A 49 4.38 6.17 -2.85
CA ILE A 49 4.52 4.75 -2.46
C ILE A 49 3.28 4.19 -1.78
N ILE A 50 2.66 4.93 -0.85
CA ILE A 50 1.47 4.45 -0.15
C ILE A 50 0.30 4.30 -1.14
N THR A 51 0.07 5.31 -1.98
CA THR A 51 -1.01 5.31 -2.97
C THR A 51 -0.85 4.18 -3.97
N ALA A 52 0.36 4.00 -4.51
CA ALA A 52 0.67 2.93 -5.46
C ALA A 52 0.41 1.55 -4.86
N ARG A 53 0.82 1.32 -3.60
CA ARG A 53 0.59 0.04 -2.93
C ARG A 53 -0.86 -0.23 -2.61
N LEU A 54 -1.62 0.78 -2.20
CA LEU A 54 -3.05 0.61 -2.00
C LEU A 54 -3.76 0.30 -3.32
N ALA A 55 -3.38 0.96 -4.42
CA ALA A 55 -3.93 0.67 -5.74
C ALA A 55 -3.58 -0.76 -6.21
N GLU A 56 -2.33 -1.20 -6.04
CA GLU A 56 -1.87 -2.54 -6.42
C GLU A 56 -2.56 -3.65 -5.64
N GLN A 57 -2.70 -3.50 -4.31
CA GLN A 57 -3.41 -4.46 -3.49
C GLN A 57 -4.88 -4.56 -3.90
N ALA A 58 -5.54 -3.43 -4.12
CA ALA A 58 -6.94 -3.41 -4.53
C ALA A 58 -7.13 -4.03 -5.92
N TYR A 59 -6.24 -3.73 -6.87
CA TYR A 59 -6.24 -4.31 -8.22
C TYR A 59 -6.03 -5.82 -8.16
N PHE A 60 -5.02 -6.28 -7.40
CA PHE A 60 -4.74 -7.68 -7.22
C PHE A 60 -5.95 -8.44 -6.66
N VAL A 61 -6.59 -7.90 -5.62
CA VAL A 61 -7.81 -8.49 -5.05
C VAL A 61 -8.95 -8.48 -6.08
N ALA A 62 -9.12 -7.39 -6.83
CA ALA A 62 -10.15 -7.29 -7.86
C ALA A 62 -10.02 -8.40 -8.92
N LEU A 63 -8.79 -8.77 -9.31
CA LEU A 63 -8.54 -9.88 -10.24
C LEU A 63 -8.86 -11.27 -9.66
N HIS A 64 -8.78 -11.44 -8.35
CA HIS A 64 -8.92 -12.75 -7.68
C HIS A 64 -10.30 -12.98 -7.04
N GLY A 65 -11.24 -12.04 -7.24
CA GLY A 65 -12.68 -12.23 -6.98
C GLY A 65 -13.12 -12.15 -5.52
N GLU A 66 -14.38 -12.54 -5.26
CA GLU A 66 -15.14 -12.31 -4.02
C GLU A 66 -14.53 -12.90 -2.74
N ARG A 67 -13.50 -13.74 -2.86
CA ARG A 67 -12.86 -14.44 -1.74
C ARG A 67 -12.18 -13.49 -0.73
N PHE A 68 -12.07 -12.20 -1.08
CA PHE A 68 -11.36 -11.19 -0.30
C PHE A 68 -12.18 -9.91 -0.02
N ASN A 69 -13.50 -9.95 -0.21
CA ASN A 69 -14.38 -8.77 -0.05
C ASN A 69 -14.44 -8.21 1.40
N ASP A 70 -13.83 -8.88 2.37
CA ASP A 70 -13.66 -8.43 3.75
C ASP A 70 -12.19 -8.41 4.18
N ARG A 71 -11.24 -8.53 3.25
CA ARG A 71 -9.84 -8.83 3.54
C ARG A 71 -8.91 -7.78 2.96
N PHE A 72 -8.00 -7.30 3.79
CA PHE A 72 -6.84 -6.55 3.38
C PHE A 72 -5.70 -7.53 3.08
N VAL A 73 -5.33 -7.66 1.80
CA VAL A 73 -4.30 -8.61 1.35
C VAL A 73 -2.93 -7.95 1.38
N LEU A 74 -1.97 -8.63 2.01
CA LEU A 74 -0.58 -8.21 2.08
C LEU A 74 0.22 -8.75 0.89
N LEU A 75 1.41 -8.20 0.70
CA LEU A 75 2.30 -8.48 -0.44
C LEU A 75 2.80 -9.93 -0.52
N ASP A 76 2.86 -10.66 0.60
CA ASP A 76 3.18 -12.09 0.63
C ASP A 76 1.96 -12.98 0.30
N GLY A 77 0.80 -12.39 0.06
CA GLY A 77 -0.46 -13.10 -0.15
C GLY A 77 -1.15 -13.53 1.15
N SER A 78 -0.61 -13.19 2.32
CA SER A 78 -1.36 -13.28 3.57
C SER A 78 -2.43 -12.19 3.64
N PHE A 79 -3.38 -12.30 4.56
CA PHE A 79 -4.45 -11.30 4.66
C PHE A 79 -4.86 -11.00 6.10
N VAL A 80 -5.47 -9.83 6.29
CA VAL A 80 -6.13 -9.44 7.54
C VAL A 80 -7.60 -9.21 7.25
N ILE A 81 -8.50 -9.82 8.02
CA ILE A 81 -9.93 -9.53 7.92
C ILE A 81 -10.16 -8.13 8.50
N VAL A 82 -10.88 -7.29 7.77
CA VAL A 82 -11.16 -5.90 8.15
C VAL A 82 -12.24 -5.88 9.23
N SER A 83 -11.82 -6.06 10.46
CA SER A 83 -12.63 -5.90 11.66
C SER A 83 -11.79 -5.35 12.80
N GLN A 84 -12.43 -4.70 13.77
CA GLN A 84 -11.74 -4.20 14.95
C GLN A 84 -10.97 -5.31 15.68
N THR A 85 -11.56 -6.50 15.82
CA THR A 85 -10.96 -7.63 16.53
C THR A 85 -9.72 -8.17 15.82
N GLU A 86 -9.80 -8.39 14.50
CA GLU A 86 -8.69 -8.97 13.74
C GLU A 86 -7.55 -7.97 13.53
N LEU A 87 -7.86 -6.68 13.35
CA LEU A 87 -6.84 -5.63 13.33
C LEU A 87 -6.14 -5.52 14.69
N THR A 88 -6.86 -5.58 15.81
CA THR A 88 -6.24 -5.58 17.14
C THR A 88 -5.30 -6.78 17.31
N ARG A 89 -5.70 -7.98 16.85
CA ARG A 89 -4.82 -9.17 16.87
C ARG A 89 -3.60 -8.99 15.99
N PHE A 90 -3.78 -8.46 14.78
CA PHE A 90 -2.70 -8.17 13.85
C PHE A 90 -1.66 -7.25 14.50
N TYR A 91 -2.06 -6.07 15.00
CA TYR A 91 -1.14 -5.15 15.65
C TYR A 91 -0.54 -5.73 16.95
N GLY A 92 -1.29 -6.54 17.70
CA GLY A 92 -0.80 -7.23 18.90
C GLY A 92 0.24 -8.31 18.64
N SER A 93 0.32 -8.82 17.41
CA SER A 93 1.37 -9.76 16.99
C SER A 93 2.69 -9.07 16.58
N GLY A 94 2.70 -7.73 16.55
CA GLY A 94 3.82 -6.92 16.11
C GLY A 94 5.02 -7.02 17.05
N LYS A 95 6.15 -7.45 16.50
CA LYS A 95 7.46 -7.33 17.13
C LYS A 95 8.36 -6.49 16.24
N THR A 96 9.16 -5.62 16.84
CA THR A 96 10.24 -4.90 16.16
C THR A 96 11.28 -5.90 15.65
N SER A 97 12.19 -5.43 14.79
CA SER A 97 13.35 -6.21 14.34
C SER A 97 14.23 -6.72 15.49
N ALA A 98 14.20 -6.05 16.65
CA ALA A 98 14.85 -6.47 17.90
C ALA A 98 14.02 -7.46 18.74
N GLY A 99 12.88 -7.94 18.23
CA GLY A 99 11.98 -8.88 18.92
C GLY A 99 11.13 -8.26 20.02
N GLN A 100 11.18 -6.94 20.21
CA GLN A 100 10.40 -6.23 21.23
C GLN A 100 8.96 -5.99 20.75
N PRO A 101 7.94 -6.03 21.62
CA PRO A 101 6.58 -5.68 21.23
C PRO A 101 6.51 -4.23 20.74
N VAL A 102 5.63 -3.97 19.77
CA VAL A 102 5.31 -2.61 19.32
C VAL A 102 4.77 -1.81 20.52
N LEU A 103 5.35 -0.63 20.78
CA LEU A 103 5.07 0.17 21.99
C LEU A 103 3.70 0.84 22.01
N MET A 104 3.00 0.89 20.88
CA MET A 104 1.66 1.47 20.78
C MET A 104 0.58 0.44 21.10
N ASP A 105 -0.49 0.87 21.77
CA ASP A 105 -1.67 0.04 22.05
C ASP A 105 -2.26 -0.53 20.75
N PRO A 106 -2.32 -1.87 20.59
CA PRO A 106 -2.90 -2.50 19.41
C PRO A 106 -4.35 -2.09 19.15
N SER A 107 -5.13 -1.82 20.20
CA SER A 107 -6.53 -1.41 20.02
C SER A 107 -6.64 0.00 19.46
N PHE A 108 -5.76 0.91 19.91
CA PHE A 108 -5.63 2.24 19.32
C PHE A 108 -5.25 2.18 17.83
N LEU A 109 -4.22 1.41 17.47
CA LEU A 109 -3.80 1.24 16.08
C LEU A 109 -4.92 0.65 15.20
N ALA A 110 -5.64 -0.35 15.71
CA ALA A 110 -6.79 -0.94 15.02
C ALA A 110 -7.90 0.09 14.79
N ARG A 111 -8.24 0.92 15.78
CA ARG A 111 -9.25 1.98 15.61
C ARG A 111 -8.84 3.02 14.56
N MET A 112 -7.56 3.41 14.54
CA MET A 112 -7.04 4.41 13.62
C MET A 112 -6.97 3.89 12.17
N SER A 113 -6.68 2.61 11.99
CA SER A 113 -6.54 1.97 10.67
C SER A 113 -7.87 1.50 10.08
N LEU A 114 -8.84 1.15 10.93
CA LEU A 114 -10.13 0.59 10.50
C LEU A 114 -10.86 1.43 9.43
N PRO A 115 -10.96 2.78 9.52
CA PRO A 115 -11.61 3.58 8.49
C PRO A 115 -10.93 3.43 7.11
N SER A 116 -9.59 3.49 7.08
CA SER A 116 -8.82 3.36 5.84
C SER A 116 -8.93 1.94 5.25
N ALA A 117 -8.80 0.91 6.09
CA ALA A 117 -8.96 -0.48 5.66
C ALA A 117 -10.39 -0.76 5.16
N THR A 118 -11.40 -0.16 5.80
CA THR A 118 -12.81 -0.27 5.39
C THR A 118 -13.04 0.39 4.04
N PHE A 119 -12.52 1.62 3.84
CA PHE A 119 -12.60 2.31 2.56
C PHE A 119 -11.95 1.49 1.45
N HIS A 120 -10.76 0.94 1.70
CA HIS A 120 -10.04 0.12 0.73
C HIS A 120 -10.87 -1.10 0.28
N VAL A 121 -11.48 -1.80 1.22
CA VAL A 121 -12.24 -3.01 0.94
C VAL A 121 -13.63 -2.74 0.35
N LYS A 122 -14.30 -1.67 0.77
CA LYS A 122 -15.68 -1.37 0.36
C LYS A 122 -15.81 -0.48 -0.87
N GLU A 123 -14.81 0.36 -1.13
CA GLU A 123 -14.87 1.35 -2.21
C GLU A 123 -13.82 1.06 -3.28
N LEU A 124 -12.55 0.91 -2.88
CA LEU A 124 -11.45 0.82 -3.83
C LEU A 124 -11.46 -0.51 -4.61
N ILE A 125 -11.56 -1.65 -3.92
CA ILE A 125 -11.63 -2.98 -4.55
C ILE A 125 -12.83 -3.08 -5.51
N PRO A 126 -14.07 -2.74 -5.11
CA PRO A 126 -15.22 -2.78 -6.02
C PRO A 126 -15.05 -1.83 -7.21
N GLY A 127 -14.42 -0.67 -7.01
CA GLY A 127 -14.08 0.25 -8.11
C GLY A 127 -13.20 -0.43 -9.16
N PHE A 128 -12.11 -1.07 -8.75
CA PHE A 128 -11.24 -1.81 -9.68
C PHE A 128 -11.94 -3.00 -10.35
N GLN A 129 -12.81 -3.72 -9.63
CA GLN A 129 -13.61 -4.81 -10.20
C GLN A 129 -14.55 -4.32 -11.31
N GLN A 130 -15.14 -3.13 -11.14
CA GLN A 130 -16.02 -2.52 -12.14
C GLN A 130 -15.25 -2.01 -13.36
N LEU A 131 -14.06 -1.44 -13.15
CA LEU A 131 -13.23 -0.92 -14.24
C LEU A 131 -12.67 -2.01 -15.15
N ARG A 132 -12.48 -3.24 -14.62
CA ARG A 132 -11.96 -4.40 -15.37
C ARG A 132 -10.67 -4.10 -16.15
N LEU A 133 -9.77 -3.34 -15.52
CA LEU A 133 -8.51 -2.94 -16.14
C LEU A 133 -7.67 -4.18 -16.50
N SER A 134 -7.12 -4.18 -17.70
CA SER A 134 -5.98 -5.04 -18.05
C SER A 134 -4.72 -4.63 -17.28
N ASP A 135 -3.74 -5.53 -17.20
CA ASP A 135 -2.45 -5.24 -16.55
C ASP A 135 -1.78 -3.98 -17.15
N GLN A 136 -1.95 -3.76 -18.45
CA GLN A 136 -1.41 -2.61 -19.17
C GLN A 136 -2.11 -1.30 -18.77
N GLU A 137 -3.43 -1.31 -18.68
CA GLU A 137 -4.22 -0.15 -18.24
C GLU A 137 -3.95 0.18 -16.78
N PHE A 138 -3.79 -0.83 -15.93
CA PHE A 138 -3.42 -0.64 -14.54
C PHE A 138 -2.01 -0.03 -14.41
N ALA A 139 -1.03 -0.53 -15.16
CA ALA A 139 0.31 0.06 -15.19
C ALA A 139 0.29 1.52 -15.69
N ALA A 140 -0.53 1.83 -16.69
CA ALA A 140 -0.72 3.20 -17.16
C ALA A 140 -1.32 4.11 -16.07
N LEU A 141 -2.33 3.63 -15.34
CA LEU A 141 -2.92 4.34 -14.21
C LEU A 141 -1.89 4.63 -13.11
N LEU A 142 -1.07 3.66 -12.74
CA LEU A 142 0.01 3.84 -11.76
C LEU A 142 1.03 4.90 -12.20
N ASN A 143 1.34 4.99 -13.50
CA ASN A 143 2.19 6.04 -14.04
C ASN A 143 1.52 7.42 -14.04
N LEU A 144 0.22 7.50 -14.31
CA LEU A 144 -0.52 8.76 -14.21
C LEU A 144 -0.55 9.31 -12.78
N ILE A 145 -0.78 8.44 -11.79
CA ILE A 145 -0.74 8.81 -10.37
C ILE A 145 0.68 9.29 -9.99
N LEU A 146 1.71 8.65 -10.52
CA LEU A 146 3.10 9.05 -10.28
C LEU A 146 3.39 10.45 -10.84
N TRP A 147 2.95 10.74 -12.07
CA TRP A 147 3.12 12.05 -12.70
C TRP A 147 2.33 13.15 -11.98
N ASP A 148 1.10 12.87 -11.56
CA ASP A 148 0.30 13.83 -10.79
C ASP A 148 0.96 14.14 -9.43
N THR A 149 1.55 13.12 -8.78
CA THR A 149 2.29 13.30 -7.54
C THR A 149 3.52 14.19 -7.73
N GLU A 150 4.23 14.02 -8.85
CA GLU A 150 5.38 14.85 -9.23
C GLU A 150 4.97 16.30 -9.51
N ALA A 151 3.94 16.51 -10.32
CA ALA A 151 3.42 17.84 -10.65
C ALA A 151 2.97 18.59 -9.38
N ASN A 152 2.26 17.94 -8.46
CA ASN A 152 1.81 18.54 -7.21
C ASN A 152 2.94 18.86 -6.24
N ASN A 153 4.05 18.11 -6.27
CA ASN A 153 5.23 18.44 -5.47
C ASN A 153 5.98 19.65 -6.03
N ASN A 154 6.09 19.77 -7.36
CA ASN A 154 6.78 20.90 -8.00
C ASN A 154 5.98 22.22 -7.93
N CYS A 155 4.64 22.16 -7.78
CA CYS A 155 3.78 23.34 -7.66
C CYS A 155 3.91 24.08 -6.31
N LEU A 156 4.48 23.43 -5.28
CA LEU A 156 4.68 24.03 -3.96
C LEU A 156 5.94 24.90 -3.86
N ASP A 157 6.82 24.86 -4.86
CA ASP A 157 8.09 25.62 -4.88
C ASP A 157 8.03 26.93 -5.68
N THR A 158 6.88 27.29 -6.27
CA THR A 158 6.72 28.51 -7.09
C THR A 158 6.15 29.73 -6.35
N GLU A 159 5.98 29.69 -5.04
CA GLU A 159 5.70 30.89 -4.24
C GLU A 159 6.89 31.21 -3.32
N ILE A 160 7.82 32.06 -3.79
CA ILE A 160 8.55 33.13 -3.08
C ILE A 160 9.32 33.96 -4.11
#